data_AF-A0A7J3QZS6-F1
#
_entry.id   AF-A0A7J3QZS6-F1
#
_cell.length_a   1.000
_cell.length_b   1.000
_cell.length_c   1.000
_cell.angle_alpha   90.00
_cell.angle_beta   90.00
_cell.angle_gamma   90.00
#
_symmetry.space_group_name_H-M   'P 1'
#
loop_
_entity.id
_entity.type
_entity.pdbx_description
1 polymer ?
#
loop_
_entity_poly.entity_id
_entity_poly.type
_entity_poly.pdbx_seq_one_letter_code
_entity_poly.pdbx_strand_id
1 'polypeptide(L)'
;LGADVVKTNYTGDLESFRKVVEGCPVPVVIAGGPKVDSTRSLLEMVYNAVKAGCAGVSIGRNVFQHENPTAITKALVGIVHKGLNVEEAITLLNEHACHETMRGCNAKSRL
;
A
#
# COMPACT_ATOMS: atom_id res chain seq x y z
N LEU A 1 10.95 23.24 13.37
CA LEU A 1 9.88 22.30 13.80
C LEU A 1 10.45 20.99 14.33
N GLY A 2 11.58 20.48 13.83
CA GLY A 2 12.31 19.37 14.47
C GLY A 2 11.58 18.03 14.43
N ALA A 3 10.82 17.76 13.37
CA ALA A 3 10.11 16.51 13.19
C ALA A 3 11.06 15.40 12.73
N ASP A 4 10.90 14.19 13.27
CA ASP A 4 11.69 13.01 12.89
C ASP A 4 11.20 12.32 11.61
N VAL A 5 9.94 12.57 11.23
CA VAL A 5 9.29 11.99 10.04
C VAL A 5 8.37 13.04 9.43
N VAL A 6 8.34 13.10 8.10
CA VAL A 6 7.38 13.92 7.35
C VAL A 6 6.38 13.04 6.63
N LYS A 7 5.09 13.29 6.87
CA LYS A 7 3.99 12.67 6.12
C LYS A 7 3.44 13.68 5.11
N THR A 8 3.34 13.28 3.84
CA THR A 8 2.80 14.12 2.77
C THR A 8 1.96 13.32 1.77
N ASN A 9 1.34 13.98 0.79
CA ASN A 9 0.67 13.32 -0.32
C ASN A 9 1.65 13.00 -1.44
N TYR A 10 1.44 11.89 -2.15
CA TYR A 10 2.14 11.63 -3.41
C TYR A 10 1.78 12.68 -4.46
N THR A 11 2.75 13.13 -5.26
CA THR A 11 2.54 14.19 -6.27
C THR A 11 1.81 13.70 -7.52
N GLY A 12 1.62 12.39 -7.66
CA GLY A 12 1.04 11.76 -8.84
C GLY A 12 2.07 11.30 -9.87
N ASP A 13 3.32 11.72 -9.72
CA ASP A 13 4.41 11.40 -10.64
C ASP A 13 5.71 11.12 -9.88
N LEU A 14 6.49 10.16 -10.39
CA LEU A 14 7.66 9.63 -9.71
C LEU A 14 8.79 10.67 -9.66
N GLU A 15 9.06 11.35 -10.77
CA GLU A 15 10.17 12.30 -10.89
C GLU A 15 9.92 13.56 -10.06
N SER A 16 8.69 14.06 -10.05
CA SER A 16 8.28 15.16 -9.18
C SER A 16 8.32 14.77 -7.71
N PHE A 17 7.93 13.53 -7.35
CA PHE A 17 7.98 13.07 -5.96
C PHE A 17 9.41 12.87 -5.46
N ARG A 18 10.33 12.46 -6.34
CA ARG A 18 11.75 12.35 -6.01
C ARG A 18 12.32 13.67 -5.48
N LYS A 19 11.93 14.81 -6.08
CA LYS A 19 12.32 16.14 -5.59
C LYS A 19 11.80 16.43 -4.18
N VAL A 20 10.61 15.92 -3.82
CA VAL A 20 10.05 16.05 -2.46
C VAL A 20 10.89 15.26 -1.46
N VAL A 21 11.27 14.04 -1.82
CA VAL A 21 12.11 13.18 -0.97
C VAL A 21 13.51 13.80 -0.80
N GLU A 22 14.16 14.20 -1.89
CA GLU A 22 15.50 14.82 -1.87
C GLU A 22 15.53 16.15 -1.12
N GLY A 23 14.43 16.90 -1.15
CA GLY A 23 14.30 18.17 -0.43
C GLY A 23 14.00 18.01 1.07
N CYS A 24 13.74 16.80 1.56
CA CYS A 24 13.40 16.55 2.96
C CYS A 24 14.58 15.88 3.69
N PRO A 25 15.14 16.51 4.75
CA PRO A 25 16.29 15.96 5.48
C PRO A 25 15.95 14.76 6.36
N VAL A 26 14.67 14.40 6.48
CA VAL A 26 14.18 13.30 7.32
C VAL A 26 13.30 12.35 6.50
N PRO A 27 13.07 11.11 6.94
CA PRO A 27 12.26 10.14 6.21
C PRO A 27 10.87 10.68 5.83
N VAL A 28 10.51 10.49 4.56
CA VAL A 28 9.20 10.87 4.01
C VAL A 28 8.32 9.65 3.85
N VAL A 29 7.09 9.71 4.36
CA VAL A 29 6.05 8.71 4.15
C VAL A 29 4.85 9.31 3.42
N ILE A 30 4.22 8.54 2.52
CA ILE A 30 3.03 9.03 1.79
C ILE A 30 1.73 8.68 2.50
N ALA A 31 0.76 9.59 2.45
CA ALA A 31 -0.62 9.33 2.80
C ALA A 31 -1.35 8.59 1.67
N GLY A 32 -2.34 7.76 2.02
CA GLY A 32 -3.12 7.02 1.03
C GLY A 32 -4.21 7.80 0.31
N GLY A 33 -4.42 9.08 0.65
CA GLY A 33 -5.48 9.90 0.05
C GLY A 33 -6.91 9.43 0.39
N PRO A 34 -7.92 9.89 -0.38
CA PRO A 34 -9.27 9.34 -0.38
C PRO A 34 -9.32 7.84 -0.69
N LYS A 35 -10.46 7.19 -0.44
CA LYS A 35 -10.67 5.83 -0.95
C LYS A 35 -10.60 5.90 -2.48
N VAL A 36 -9.77 5.07 -3.08
CA VAL A 36 -9.68 4.93 -4.54
C VAL A 36 -10.57 3.79 -5.01
N ASP A 37 -11.06 3.88 -6.23
CA ASP A 37 -11.93 2.85 -6.82
C ASP A 37 -11.16 1.62 -7.29
N SER A 38 -9.83 1.73 -7.45
CA SER A 38 -8.97 0.68 -7.96
C SER A 38 -7.83 0.37 -7.00
N THR A 39 -7.80 -0.88 -6.52
CA THR A 39 -6.69 -1.41 -5.73
C THR A 39 -5.37 -1.37 -6.49
N ARG A 40 -5.38 -1.59 -7.81
CA ARG A 40 -4.17 -1.44 -8.65
C ARG A 40 -3.61 -0.02 -8.57
N SER A 41 -4.46 1.01 -8.68
CA SER A 41 -4.00 2.41 -8.64
C SER A 41 -3.37 2.77 -7.29
N LEU A 42 -3.88 2.22 -6.18
CA LEU A 42 -3.24 2.35 -4.86
C LEU A 42 -1.86 1.69 -4.85
N LEU A 43 -1.73 0.47 -5.36
CA LEU A 43 -0.46 -0.26 -5.39
C LEU A 43 0.57 0.42 -6.30
N GLU A 44 0.15 0.97 -7.44
CA GLU A 44 1.00 1.76 -8.34
C GLU A 44 1.50 3.05 -7.68
N MET A 45 0.63 3.76 -6.98
CA MET A 45 1.02 4.95 -6.21
C MET A 45 2.09 4.61 -5.16
N VAL A 46 1.87 3.52 -4.40
CA VAL A 46 2.81 3.09 -3.35
C VAL A 46 4.13 2.62 -3.96
N TYR A 47 4.09 1.82 -5.01
CA TYR A 47 5.28 1.35 -5.72
C TYR A 47 6.11 2.51 -6.27
N ASN A 48 5.47 3.48 -6.93
CA ASN A 48 6.18 4.64 -7.49
C ASN A 48 6.74 5.55 -6.39
N ALA A 49 6.02 5.75 -5.28
CA ALA A 49 6.52 6.53 -4.16
C ALA A 49 7.76 5.90 -3.50
N VAL A 50 7.74 4.57 -3.30
CA VAL A 50 8.91 3.82 -2.79
C VAL A 50 10.08 3.91 -3.77
N LYS A 51 9.81 3.77 -5.08
CA LYS A 51 10.83 3.90 -6.14
C LYS A 51 11.40 5.32 -6.25
N ALA A 52 10.63 6.34 -5.85
CA ALA A 52 11.10 7.72 -5.74
C ALA A 52 11.94 7.98 -4.46
N GLY A 53 12.07 7.00 -3.57
CA GLY A 53 12.90 7.08 -2.37
C GLY A 53 12.13 7.35 -1.08
N CYS A 54 10.79 7.27 -1.07
CA CYS A 54 10.02 7.41 0.16
C CYS A 54 10.34 6.25 1.13
N ALA A 55 10.34 6.53 2.43
CA ALA A 55 10.66 5.56 3.47
C ALA A 55 9.50 4.62 3.81
N GLY A 56 8.28 4.93 3.34
CA GLY A 56 7.12 4.08 3.56
C GLY A 56 5.80 4.81 3.35
N VAL A 57 4.75 4.26 3.98
CA VAL A 57 3.36 4.68 3.76
C VAL A 57 2.58 4.78 5.07
N SER A 58 1.59 5.67 5.09
CA SER A 58 0.61 5.84 6.16
C SER A 58 -0.79 5.84 5.56
N ILE A 59 -1.30 4.64 5.29
CA ILE A 59 -2.56 4.39 4.57
C ILE A 59 -3.69 4.08 5.56
N GLY A 60 -4.77 4.86 5.50
CA GLY A 60 -5.98 4.65 6.31
C GLY A 60 -7.11 4.03 5.50
N ARG A 61 -7.97 4.88 4.91
CA ARG A 61 -9.23 4.49 4.23
C ARG A 61 -9.08 3.31 3.26
N ASN A 62 -8.02 3.32 2.46
CA ASN A 62 -7.76 2.27 1.49
C ASN A 62 -7.39 0.89 2.09
N VAL A 63 -7.13 0.82 3.39
CA VAL A 63 -6.96 -0.45 4.12
C VAL A 63 -8.26 -0.83 4.82
N PHE A 64 -8.77 0.02 5.72
CA PHE A 64 -9.90 -0.35 6.58
C PHE A 64 -11.26 -0.37 5.85
N GLN A 65 -11.37 0.23 4.66
CA GLN A 65 -12.58 0.19 3.81
C GLN A 65 -12.42 -0.76 2.60
N HIS A 66 -11.33 -1.53 2.55
CA HIS A 66 -11.13 -2.58 1.56
C HIS A 66 -11.93 -3.83 1.94
N GLU A 67 -12.40 -4.59 0.96
CA GLU A 67 -13.18 -5.82 1.20
C GLU A 67 -12.39 -6.87 1.98
N ASN A 68 -11.06 -6.88 1.79
CA ASN A 68 -10.13 -7.70 2.53
C ASN A 68 -8.97 -6.86 3.09
N PRO A 69 -9.09 -6.28 4.30
CA PRO A 69 -8.05 -5.46 4.92
C PRO A 69 -6.73 -6.22 5.12
N THR A 70 -6.80 -7.50 5.50
CA THR A 70 -5.61 -8.35 5.71
C THR A 70 -4.81 -8.51 4.42
N ALA A 71 -5.48 -8.84 3.32
CA ALA A 71 -4.83 -9.06 2.03
C ALA A 71 -4.19 -7.78 1.50
N ILE A 72 -4.89 -6.64 1.54
CA ILE A 72 -4.32 -5.37 1.07
C ILE A 72 -3.15 -4.90 1.93
N THR A 73 -3.20 -5.09 3.26
CA THR A 73 -2.06 -4.79 4.14
C THR A 73 -0.84 -5.61 3.75
N LYS A 74 -1.01 -6.91 3.47
CA LYS A 74 0.11 -7.76 3.03
C LYS A 74 0.68 -7.35 1.68
N ALA A 75 -0.16 -6.96 0.73
CA ALA A 75 0.29 -6.44 -0.56
C ALA A 75 1.11 -5.15 -0.40
N LEU A 76 0.63 -4.19 0.41
CA LEU A 76 1.36 -2.96 0.74
C LEU A 76 2.71 -3.24 1.41
N VAL A 77 2.74 -4.16 2.39
CA VAL A 77 3.98 -4.61 3.06
C VAL A 77 4.93 -5.26 2.06
N GLY A 78 4.41 -6.02 1.10
CA GLY A 78 5.21 -6.65 0.03
C GLY A 78 5.96 -5.61 -0.80
N ILE A 79 5.29 -4.53 -1.19
CA ILE A 79 5.92 -3.44 -1.94
C ILE A 79 6.95 -2.71 -1.06
N VAL A 80 6.56 -2.27 0.14
CA VAL A 80 7.39 -1.40 0.99
C VAL A 80 8.61 -2.12 1.56
N HIS A 81 8.46 -3.39 1.96
CA HIS A 81 9.50 -4.10 2.72
C HIS A 81 10.14 -5.29 2.00
N LYS A 82 9.50 -5.82 0.95
CA LYS A 82 9.97 -7.03 0.25
C LYS A 82 10.35 -6.79 -1.21
N GLY A 83 10.25 -5.54 -1.69
CA GLY A 83 10.61 -5.18 -3.06
C GLY A 83 9.68 -5.76 -4.12
N LEU A 84 8.44 -6.12 -3.77
CA LEU A 84 7.49 -6.60 -4.76
C LEU A 84 7.11 -5.48 -5.73
N ASN A 85 6.94 -5.85 -7.00
CA ASN A 85 6.31 -5.00 -7.99
C ASN A 85 4.76 -5.06 -7.88
N VAL A 86 4.08 -4.24 -8.69
CA VAL A 86 2.61 -4.11 -8.66
C VAL A 86 1.91 -5.43 -8.98
N GLU A 87 2.39 -6.18 -9.98
CA GLU A 87 1.77 -7.46 -10.38
C GLU A 87 1.90 -8.51 -9.29
N GLU A 88 3.09 -8.62 -8.69
CA GLU A 88 3.35 -9.54 -7.58
C GLU A 88 2.48 -9.22 -6.36
N ALA A 89 2.30 -7.93 -6.05
CA ALA A 89 1.43 -7.48 -4.97
C ALA A 89 -0.06 -7.79 -5.24
N ILE A 90 -0.52 -7.68 -6.50
CA ILE A 90 -1.87 -8.08 -6.91
C ILE A 90 -2.06 -9.59 -6.77
N THR A 91 -1.10 -10.39 -7.22
CA THR A 91 -1.14 -11.85 -7.07
C THR A 91 -1.26 -12.23 -5.59
N LEU A 92 -0.42 -11.66 -4.73
CA LEU A 92 -0.45 -11.90 -3.28
C LEU A 92 -1.81 -11.52 -2.67
N LEU A 93 -2.42 -10.44 -3.13
CA LEU A 93 -3.74 -10.01 -2.67
C LEU A 93 -4.82 -11.04 -3.03
N ASN A 94 -4.79 -11.56 -4.26
CA ASN A 94 -5.76 -12.52 -4.77
C ASN A 94 -5.63 -13.90 -4.10
N GLU A 95 -4.41 -14.35 -3.81
CA GLU A 95 -4.16 -15.62 -3.09
C GLU A 95 -4.79 -15.63 -1.69
N HIS A 96 -4.77 -14.48 -1.00
CA HIS A 96 -5.37 -14.34 0.32
C HIS A 96 -6.91 -14.30 0.28
N ALA A 97 -7.51 -13.80 -0.80
CA ALA A 97 -8.95 -13.91 -1.01
C ALA A 97 -9.40 -15.38 -1.15
N CYS A 98 -8.61 -16.22 -1.85
CA CYS A 98 -8.92 -17.64 -2.01
C CYS A 98 -8.81 -18.42 -0.69
N HIS A 99 -7.80 -18.14 0.14
CA HIS A 99 -7.58 -18.89 1.38
C HIS A 99 -8.64 -18.59 2.46
N GLU A 100 -9.18 -17.37 2.52
CA GLU A 100 -10.31 -17.04 3.40
C GLU A 100 -11.63 -17.62 2.89
N THR A 101 -11.83 -17.65 1.57
CA THR A 101 -13.01 -18.30 0.97
C THR A 101 -13.03 -19.80 1.26
N MET A 102 -11.88 -20.49 1.19
CA MET A 102 -11.80 -21.92 1.57
C MET A 102 -11.99 -22.17 3.07
N ARG A 103 -11.49 -21.28 3.96
CA ARG A 103 -11.76 -21.36 5.40
C ARG A 103 -13.24 -21.12 5.72
N GLY A 104 -13.89 -20.17 5.04
CA GLY A 104 -15.32 -19.88 5.19
C GLY A 104 -16.24 -20.98 4.65
N CYS A 105 -15.83 -21.66 3.57
CA CYS A 105 -16.58 -22.78 3.01
C CYS A 105 -16.57 -24.00 3.96
N ASN A 106 -15.46 -24.25 4.65
CA ASN A 106 -15.35 -25.33 5.65
C ASN A 106 -16.06 -25.05 6.99
N ALA A 107 -16.52 -23.82 7.23
CA ALA A 107 -17.26 -23.45 8.44
C ALA A 107 -18.78 -23.66 8.31
N LYS A 108 -19.31 -23.76 7.08
CA LYS A 108 -20.76 -23.96 6.83
C LYS A 108 -21.19 -25.43 6.70
N SER A 109 -20.26 -26.39 6.79
CA SER A 109 -20.54 -27.83 6.72
C SER A 109 -20.63 -28.51 8.10
N ARG A 110 -20.72 -27.73 9.19
CA ARG A 110 -20.81 -28.23 10.58
C ARG A 110 -21.99 -27.66 11.39
N LEU A 111 -23.08 -27.29 10.73
CA LEU A 111 -24.37 -27.03 11.37
C LEU A 111 -25.43 -27.98 10.81
#